data_AF-A0A350C1W8-F1
#
_entry.id   AF-A0A350C1W8-F1
#
_cell.length_a   1.000
_cell.length_b   1.000
_cell.length_c   1.000
_cell.angle_alpha   90.00
_cell.angle_beta   90.00
_cell.angle_gamma   90.00
#
_symmetry.space_group_name_H-M   'P 1'
#
loop_
_entity.id
_entity.type
_entity.pdbx_description
1 polymer ?
#
loop_
_entity_poly.entity_id
_entity_poly.type
_entity_poly.pdbx_seq_one_letter_code
_entity_poly.pdbx_strand_id
1 'polypeptide(L)' 'MEETKVNVKINKGGPLLVLNTVNIVHADGSEEVRENRASFCRCGLSANMPFCDGAHKASDFEKG' A
#
# COMPACT_ATOMS: atom_id res chain seq x y z
N MET A 1 -13.65 -20.81 -14.21
CA MET A 1 -13.58 -19.63 -13.33
C MET A 1 -12.13 -19.18 -13.39
N GLU A 2 -11.84 -18.03 -13.98
CA GLU A 2 -10.47 -17.51 -14.03
C GLU A 2 -10.06 -17.07 -12.62
N GLU A 3 -8.95 -17.58 -12.11
CA GLU A 3 -8.40 -17.11 -10.84
C GLU A 3 -7.96 -15.65 -10.99
N THR A 4 -8.66 -14.72 -10.35
CA THR A 4 -8.25 -13.32 -10.32
C THR A 4 -7.01 -13.18 -9.45
N LYS A 5 -5.83 -13.20 -10.08
CA LYS A 5 -4.54 -13.03 -9.38
C LYS A 5 -4.34 -11.55 -9.01
N VAL A 6 -4.28 -11.27 -7.71
CA VAL A 6 -3.87 -9.97 -7.19
C VAL A 6 -2.34 -9.93 -7.15
N ASN A 7 -1.74 -8.91 -7.75
CA ASN A 7 -0.28 -8.76 -7.74
C ASN A 7 0.12 -7.79 -6.63
N VAL A 8 0.94 -8.26 -5.68
CA VAL A 8 1.52 -7.43 -4.62
C VAL A 8 3.02 -7.33 -4.86
N LYS A 9 3.52 -6.12 -5.10
CA LYS A 9 4.95 -5.84 -5.24
C LYS A 9 5.50 -5.23 -3.97
N ILE A 10 6.64 -5.75 -3.53
CA ILE A 10 7.38 -5.24 -2.38
C ILE A 10 8.61 -4.51 -2.92
N ASN A 11 8.64 -3.19 -2.78
CA ASN A 11 9.81 -2.42 -3.17
C ASN A 11 10.78 -2.36 -1.99
N LYS A 12 12.05 -2.70 -2.22
CA LYS A 12 13.13 -2.47 -1.23
C LYS A 12 13.14 -0.99 -0.86
N GLY A 13 13.17 -0.68 0.43
CA GLY A 13 13.08 0.73 0.86
C GLY A 13 11.78 1.44 0.53
N GLY A 14 10.73 0.72 0.12
CA GLY A 14 9.51 1.31 -0.40
C GLY A 14 8.22 0.67 0.12
N PRO A 15 7.08 1.19 -0.35
CA PRO A 15 5.77 0.72 0.06
C PRO A 15 5.44 -0.68 -0.48
N LEU A 16 4.37 -1.26 0.07
CA LEU A 16 3.70 -2.40 -0.53
C LEU A 16 2.76 -1.89 -1.63
N LEU A 17 2.97 -2.33 -2.86
CA LEU A 17 2.18 -1.92 -4.00
C LEU A 17 1.21 -3.03 -4.40
N VAL A 18 -0.07 -2.83 -4.13
CA VAL A 18 -1.15 -3.70 -4.60
C VAL A 18 -1.56 -3.21 -5.98
N LEU A 19 -1.51 -4.08 -6.97
CA LEU A 19 -1.91 -3.81 -8.34
C LEU A 19 -3.30 -4.36 -8.60
N ASN A 20 -4.03 -3.69 -9.48
CA ASN A 20 -5.46 -3.84 -9.77
C ASN A 20 -6.36 -3.15 -8.75
N THR A 21 -7.66 -3.21 -9.02
CA THR A 21 -8.70 -2.67 -8.14
C THR A 21 -8.75 -3.45 -6.83
N VAL A 22 -8.74 -2.74 -5.72
CA VAL A 22 -8.81 -3.32 -4.36
C VAL A 22 -9.91 -2.63 -3.56
N ASN A 23 -10.69 -3.43 -2.84
CA ASN A 23 -11.59 -2.95 -1.78
C ASN A 23 -10.83 -2.93 -0.45
N ILE A 24 -10.87 -1.82 0.25
CA ILE A 24 -10.18 -1.59 1.51
C ILE A 24 -11.25 -1.39 2.57
N VAL A 25 -11.25 -2.28 3.56
CA VAL A 25 -12.14 -2.21 4.72
C VAL A 25 -11.35 -1.65 5.90
N HIS A 26 -11.82 -0.54 6.45
CA HIS A 26 -11.22 0.14 7.59
C HIS A 26 -11.69 -0.46 8.91
N ALA A 27 -10.99 -0.14 10.00
CA ALA A 27 -11.30 -0.65 11.33
C ALA A 27 -12.67 -0.20 11.87
N ASP A 28 -13.17 0.93 11.38
CA ASP A 28 -14.52 1.45 11.69
C ASP A 28 -15.62 0.83 10.82
N GLY A 29 -15.26 -0.07 9.91
CA GLY A 29 -16.16 -0.72 8.96
C GLY A 29 -16.43 0.10 7.70
N SER A 30 -15.84 1.29 7.55
CA SER A 30 -15.93 2.04 6.29
C SER A 30 -15.16 1.33 5.18
N GLU A 31 -15.64 1.48 3.94
CA GLU A 31 -15.06 0.84 2.77
C GLU A 31 -14.63 1.88 1.74
N GLU A 32 -13.46 1.70 1.14
CA GLU A 32 -13.01 2.48 -0.01
C GLU A 32 -12.49 1.57 -1.13
N VAL A 33 -12.83 1.93 -2.38
CA VAL A 33 -12.31 1.25 -3.56
C VAL A 33 -11.19 2.07 -4.18
N ARG A 34 -10.03 1.44 -4.37
CA ARG A 34 -8.90 2.03 -5.10
C ARG A 34 -8.76 1.33 -6.43
N GLU A 35 -8.95 2.07 -7.52
CA GLU A 35 -8.77 1.55 -8.88
C GLU A 35 -7.28 1.53 -9.27
N ASN A 36 -6.92 0.60 -10.16
CA ASN A 36 -5.58 0.41 -10.73
C ASN A 36 -4.47 -0.01 -9.76
N ARG A 37 -4.27 0.70 -8.65
CA ARG A 37 -3.25 0.38 -7.64
C ARG A 37 -3.51 1.07 -6.31
N ALA A 38 -3.05 0.45 -5.23
CA ALA A 38 -2.91 1.06 -3.92
C ALA A 38 -1.47 0.90 -3.40
N SER A 39 -0.95 1.91 -2.72
CA SER A 39 0.38 1.88 -2.11
C SER A 39 0.25 2.01 -0.60
N PHE A 40 0.63 0.97 0.13
CA PHE A 40 0.55 0.91 1.58
C PHE A 40 1.90 1.22 2.22
N CYS A 41 1.85 2.01 3.29
CA CYS A 41 3.03 2.35 4.06
C CYS A 41 3.61 1.10 4.69
N ARG A 42 4.93 0.95 4.59
CA ARG A 42 5.70 -0.10 5.27
C ARG A 42 6.79 0.47 6.18
N CYS A 43 7.07 1.78 6.10
CA CYS A 43 8.10 2.43 6.91
C CYS A 43 7.58 2.94 8.27
N GLY A 44 6.26 3.02 8.46
CA GLY A 44 5.65 3.53 9.71
C GLY A 44 5.68 5.05 9.88
N LEU A 45 6.16 5.80 8.88
CA LEU A 45 6.35 7.25 8.96
C LEU A 45 5.32 8.07 8.17
N SER A 46 4.38 7.41 7.49
CA SER A 46 3.37 8.12 6.70
C SER A 46 2.42 8.90 7.59
N ALA A 47 2.14 10.15 7.23
CA ALA A 47 1.09 10.95 7.85
C ALA A 47 -0.31 10.55 7.36
N ASN A 48 -0.40 9.76 6.29
CA ASN A 48 -1.66 9.30 5.69
C ASN A 48 -1.80 7.78 5.84
N MET A 49 -1.55 7.24 7.04
CA MET A 49 -1.71 5.79 7.27
C MET A 49 -3.13 5.33 6.95
N PRO A 50 -3.30 4.12 6.38
CA PRO A 50 -2.29 3.09 6.10
C PRO A 50 -1.53 3.28 4.76
N PHE A 51 -1.79 4.37 4.04
CA PHE A 51 -1.24 4.61 2.71
C PHE A 51 0.16 5.20 2.76
N CYS A 52 0.92 4.98 1.68
CA CYS A 52 2.22 5.62 1.49
C CYS A 52 2.05 7.04 0.95
N ASP A 53 2.65 8.02 1.63
CA ASP A 53 2.73 9.43 1.24
C ASP A 53 4.13 9.85 0.73
N GLY A 54 5.10 8.95 0.81
CA GLY A 54 6.49 9.21 0.40
C GLY A 54 7.45 9.50 1.56
N ALA A 55 6.98 9.52 2.81
CA ALA A 55 7.83 9.77 3.99
C ALA A 55 9.04 8.81 4.10
N HIS A 56 8.93 7.59 3.56
CA HIS A 56 10.04 6.63 3.49
C HIS A 56 11.30 7.19 2.81
N LYS A 57 11.16 8.11 1.83
CA LYS A 57 12.29 8.69 1.10
C LYS A 57 13.16 9.61 1.95
N ALA A 58 12.56 10.24 2.97
CA ALA A 58 13.27 11.11 3.90
C ALA A 58 13.81 10.33 5.12
N SER A 59 13.68 9.00 5.11
CA SER A 59 14.06 8.12 6.20
C SER A 59 15.13 7.13 5.76
N ASP A 60 15.80 6.49 6.72
CA ASP A 60 16.81 5.45 6.46
C ASP A 60 16.19 4.10 6.05
N PHE A 61 14.90 4.08 5.70
CA PHE A 61 14.14 2.86 5.37
C PHE A 61 14.68 2.11 4.15
N GLU A 62 15.47 2.76 3.29
CA GLU A 62 16.14 2.16 2.12
C GLU A 62 17.05 0.97 2.45
N LYS A 63 17.46 0.82 3.72
CA LYS A 63 18.38 -0.24 4.16
C LYS A 63 17.68 -1.57 4.50
N GLY A 64 16.34 -1.61 4.52
CA GLY A 64 15.53 -2.81 4.81
C GLY A 64 15.22 -3.68 3.60
#